data_AF-A0A7L4PIM8-F1
#
_entry.id   AF-A0A7L4PIM8-F1
#
_cell.length_a   1.000
_cell.length_b   1.000
_cell.length_c   1.000
_cell.angle_alpha   90.00
_cell.angle_beta   90.00
_cell.angle_gamma   90.00
#
_symmetry.space_group_name_H-M   'P 1'
#
loop_
_entity.id
_entity.type
_entity.pdbx_description
1 polymer ?
#
loop_
_entity_poly.entity_id
_entity_poly.type
_entity_poly.pdbx_seq_one_letter_code
_entity_poly.pdbx_strand_id
1 'polypeptide(L)'
;MSYANRIFTIIIILIICLMSSNAAEKAEVRGEVQTVVDGAAVAWYPQNFPGFFYDIDDGLGNEKIEMTITGNKLEEPNGVKYMTRTQETDFEFIDWGSYYAIGFLGEKYFAGYADVDDAFTSIARSRDLLVNGRLTRILIDDAEERILKFDEPMDLEDGYSLRATVGDDGQGILVELLQNGANVDRVSLMASDTYVYAADMGKAVGIPIIAAHFRSRYFWITAPSARSTESSSYPVLQWKWKWTLNTTR
;
A
#
# COMPACT_ATOMS: atom_id res chain seq x y z
N MET A 1 -9.49 -31.32 48.71
CA MET A 1 -9.34 -30.00 48.06
C MET A 1 -9.82 -30.13 46.62
N SER A 2 -10.99 -29.57 46.34
CA SER A 2 -11.83 -29.88 45.19
C SER A 2 -11.35 -29.21 43.89
N TYR A 3 -11.44 -29.94 42.77
CA TYR A 3 -11.14 -29.52 41.40
C TYR A 3 -11.83 -28.20 40.98
N ALA A 4 -12.87 -27.77 41.70
CA ALA A 4 -13.56 -26.50 41.46
C ALA A 4 -12.67 -25.26 41.60
N ASN A 5 -11.64 -25.28 42.46
CA ASN A 5 -10.76 -24.12 42.66
C ASN A 5 -9.61 -24.00 41.63
N ARG A 6 -9.42 -24.98 40.74
CA ARG A 6 -8.42 -24.88 39.66
C ARG A 6 -9.00 -24.36 38.34
N ILE A 7 -10.29 -24.58 38.10
CA ILE A 7 -10.96 -24.11 36.87
C ILE A 7 -11.25 -22.61 36.96
N PHE A 8 -11.55 -22.08 38.15
CA PHE A 8 -11.83 -20.65 38.32
C PHE A 8 -10.58 -19.76 38.13
N THR A 9 -9.38 -20.26 38.49
CA THR A 9 -8.13 -19.53 38.30
C THR A 9 -7.68 -19.48 36.84
N ILE A 10 -8.04 -20.47 36.02
CA ILE A 10 -7.65 -20.52 34.59
C ILE A 10 -8.53 -19.58 33.74
N ILE A 11 -9.81 -19.40 34.09
CA ILE A 11 -10.71 -18.50 33.34
C ILE A 11 -10.39 -17.01 33.61
N ILE A 12 -9.95 -16.66 34.83
CA ILE A 12 -9.58 -15.27 35.16
C ILE A 12 -8.30 -14.83 34.43
N ILE A 13 -7.37 -15.75 34.15
CA ILE A 13 -6.14 -15.44 33.39
C ILE A 13 -6.43 -15.32 31.89
N LEU A 14 -7.39 -16.06 31.34
CA LEU A 14 -7.77 -15.97 29.93
C LEU A 14 -8.52 -14.68 29.58
N ILE A 15 -9.23 -14.06 30.54
CA ILE A 15 -9.95 -12.79 30.34
C ILE A 15 -9.00 -11.58 30.45
N ILE A 16 -7.92 -11.67 31.21
CA ILE A 16 -6.94 -10.58 31.33
C ILE A 16 -6.06 -10.47 30.06
N CYS A 17 -5.95 -11.53 29.26
CA CYS A 17 -5.18 -11.53 28.01
C CYS A 17 -5.95 -11.01 26.78
N LEU A 18 -7.26 -10.73 26.91
CA LEU A 18 -8.09 -10.10 25.87
C LEU A 18 -8.18 -8.56 26.01
N MET A 19 -7.53 -8.01 27.04
CA MET A 19 -7.41 -6.57 27.28
C MET A 19 -5.94 -6.12 27.21
N SER A 20 -5.13 -6.75 26.34
CA SER A 20 -4.07 -6.01 25.67
C SER A 20 -4.72 -5.01 24.70
N SER A 21 -5.46 -4.06 25.25
CA SER A 21 -5.54 -2.74 24.66
C SER A 21 -4.10 -2.26 24.62
N ASN A 22 -3.45 -2.45 23.47
CA ASN A 22 -2.39 -1.55 23.08
C ASN A 22 -3.06 -0.17 22.97
N ALA A 23 -3.25 0.50 24.12
CA ALA A 23 -3.16 1.93 24.17
C ALA A 23 -1.70 2.19 23.80
N ALA A 24 -1.44 2.22 22.49
CA ALA A 24 -0.19 2.72 21.97
C ALA A 24 0.05 4.03 22.70
N GLU A 25 1.12 4.10 23.47
CA GLU A 25 1.55 5.33 24.12
C GLU A 25 1.57 6.39 23.01
N LYS A 26 0.67 7.38 23.10
CA LYS A 26 0.58 8.41 22.07
C LYS A 26 1.85 9.23 22.17
N ALA A 27 2.83 8.92 21.34
CA ALA A 27 4.02 9.73 21.18
C ALA A 27 3.62 11.08 20.60
N GLU A 28 4.08 12.17 21.22
CA GLU A 28 3.92 13.52 20.70
C GLU A 28 5.13 13.87 19.84
N VAL A 29 4.89 14.18 18.56
CA VAL A 29 5.92 14.70 17.66
C VAL A 29 5.75 16.21 17.57
N ARG A 30 6.81 16.96 17.90
CA ARG A 30 6.81 18.43 17.92
C ARG A 30 7.64 18.99 16.80
N GLY A 31 7.20 20.10 16.23
CA GLY A 31 7.99 20.91 15.30
C GLY A 31 8.90 21.91 16.01
N GLU A 32 9.68 22.62 15.20
CA GLU A 32 10.53 23.72 15.63
C GLU A 32 9.73 24.82 16.32
N VAL A 33 10.28 25.35 17.41
CA VAL A 33 9.70 26.49 18.13
C VAL A 33 9.96 27.76 17.31
N GLN A 34 8.89 28.43 16.90
CA GLN A 34 8.95 29.67 16.13
C GLN A 34 8.79 30.89 17.05
N THR A 35 9.56 31.96 16.79
CA THR A 35 9.32 33.26 17.42
C THR A 35 8.25 34.00 16.64
N VAL A 36 7.18 34.40 17.31
CA VAL A 36 6.10 35.17 16.69
C VAL A 36 6.50 36.63 16.57
N VAL A 37 6.47 37.14 15.34
CA VAL A 37 6.59 38.57 15.04
C VAL A 37 5.24 39.05 14.53
N ASP A 38 4.76 40.16 15.08
CA ASP A 38 3.42 40.68 14.79
C ASP A 38 3.22 40.94 13.29
N GLY A 39 2.19 40.31 12.70
CA GLY A 39 1.88 40.38 11.28
C GLY A 39 2.78 39.55 10.36
N ALA A 40 3.78 38.84 10.90
CA ALA A 40 4.63 37.93 10.12
C ALA A 40 4.05 36.52 10.09
N ALA A 41 4.18 35.85 8.94
CA ALA A 41 3.86 34.44 8.81
C ALA A 41 5.01 33.56 9.33
N VAL A 42 4.67 32.54 10.10
CA VAL A 42 5.57 31.46 10.49
C VAL A 42 5.12 30.18 9.79
N ALA A 43 6.07 29.31 9.43
CA ALA A 43 5.77 28.12 8.66
C ALA A 43 6.53 26.90 9.18
N TRP A 44 5.84 25.77 9.15
CA TRP A 44 6.40 24.45 9.33
C TRP A 44 6.39 23.71 8.00
N TYR A 45 7.48 23.01 7.73
CA TYR A 45 7.75 22.16 6.58
C TYR A 45 8.32 20.82 7.09
N PRO A 46 8.48 19.79 6.24
CA PRO A 46 9.04 18.53 6.72
C PRO A 46 10.45 18.67 7.31
N GLN A 47 11.21 19.70 6.91
CA GLN A 47 12.55 19.98 7.42
C GLN A 47 12.57 20.48 8.88
N ASN A 48 11.47 21.04 9.38
CA ASN A 48 11.39 21.58 10.74
C ASN A 48 10.15 21.13 11.51
N PHE A 49 9.36 20.21 10.96
CA PHE A 49 8.31 19.49 11.67
C PHE A 49 8.33 18.01 11.28
N PRO A 50 8.94 17.14 12.12
CA PRO A 50 9.04 15.71 11.85
C PRO A 50 7.71 14.94 11.83
N GLY A 51 6.60 15.61 12.15
CA GLY A 51 5.26 15.03 12.05
C GLY A 51 4.72 15.02 10.61
N PHE A 52 5.37 15.73 9.68
CA PHE A 52 5.03 15.64 8.27
C PHE A 52 5.71 14.48 7.58
N PHE A 53 5.05 13.95 6.55
CA PHE A 53 5.61 12.94 5.68
C PHE A 53 6.83 13.52 4.95
N TYR A 54 7.92 12.75 4.98
CA TYR A 54 9.08 13.00 4.14
C TYR A 54 9.74 11.67 3.76
N ASP A 55 9.85 11.45 2.46
CA ASP A 55 10.65 10.39 1.85
C ASP A 55 11.99 10.98 1.45
N ILE A 56 13.07 10.52 2.08
CA ILE A 56 14.41 11.04 1.81
C ILE A 56 14.98 10.50 0.50
N ASP A 57 14.57 9.30 0.09
CA ASP A 57 15.11 8.62 -1.07
C ASP A 57 14.55 9.26 -2.35
N ASP A 58 13.25 9.55 -2.35
CA ASP A 58 12.55 10.18 -3.48
C ASP A 58 12.43 11.71 -3.37
N GLY A 59 12.77 12.29 -2.23
CA GLY A 59 12.53 13.71 -1.95
C GLY A 59 11.04 14.09 -1.95
N LEU A 60 10.16 13.16 -1.56
CA LEU A 60 8.73 13.38 -1.49
C LEU A 60 8.33 13.96 -0.15
N GLY A 61 7.53 15.02 -0.15
CA GLY A 61 7.08 15.67 1.07
C GLY A 61 7.12 17.18 0.91
N ASN A 62 5.93 17.77 0.89
CA ASN A 62 5.74 19.21 0.73
C ASN A 62 4.61 19.75 1.62
N GLU A 63 4.25 18.99 2.66
CA GLU A 63 3.27 19.43 3.65
C GLU A 63 3.77 20.72 4.32
N LYS A 64 2.86 21.68 4.47
CA LYS A 64 3.15 22.98 5.05
C LYS A 64 2.00 23.41 5.94
N ILE A 65 2.30 23.81 7.17
CA ILE A 65 1.39 24.63 7.98
C ILE A 65 1.97 26.03 8.04
N GLU A 66 1.18 27.01 7.61
CA GLU A 66 1.50 28.44 7.73
C GLU A 66 0.54 29.08 8.73
N MET A 67 1.07 29.87 9.66
CA MET A 67 0.27 30.64 10.60
C MET A 67 0.63 32.13 10.54
N THR A 68 -0.38 32.97 10.57
CA THR A 68 -0.22 34.44 10.68
C THR A 68 -0.85 34.90 11.99
N ILE A 69 -0.06 35.57 12.82
CA ILE A 69 -0.47 36.05 14.14
C ILE A 69 -0.31 37.56 14.20
N THR A 70 -1.40 38.26 14.51
CA THR A 70 -1.46 39.71 14.66
C THR A 70 -2.18 40.05 15.96
N GLY A 71 -1.59 40.91 16.79
CA GLY A 71 -2.14 41.32 18.08
C GLY A 71 -2.35 40.15 19.06
N ASN A 72 -1.43 39.17 19.08
CA ASN A 72 -1.55 37.91 19.85
C ASN A 72 -2.77 37.06 19.49
N LYS A 73 -3.31 37.21 18.28
CA LYS A 73 -4.42 36.40 17.77
C LYS A 73 -4.07 35.87 16.37
N LEU A 74 -4.55 34.66 16.06
CA LEU A 74 -4.57 34.19 14.68
C LEU A 74 -5.41 35.13 13.81
N GLU A 75 -4.91 35.44 12.62
CA GLU A 75 -5.68 36.20 11.64
C GLU A 75 -6.92 35.42 11.20
N GLU A 76 -8.01 36.12 10.91
CA GLU A 76 -9.26 35.50 10.49
C GLU A 76 -9.58 35.91 9.05
N PRO A 77 -10.07 34.98 8.20
CA PRO A 77 -10.35 33.57 8.47
C PRO A 77 -9.17 32.62 8.18
N ASN A 78 -8.05 33.15 7.67
CA ASN A 78 -6.98 32.36 7.06
C ASN A 78 -5.66 32.37 7.85
N GLY A 79 -5.71 32.64 9.16
CA GLY A 79 -4.53 32.70 10.02
C GLY A 79 -3.88 31.35 10.27
N VAL A 80 -4.49 30.25 9.83
CA VAL A 80 -3.86 28.92 9.73
C VAL A 80 -4.17 28.33 8.36
N LYS A 81 -3.15 27.92 7.63
CA LYS A 81 -3.28 27.25 6.33
C LYS A 81 -2.46 25.97 6.34
N TYR A 82 -3.14 24.85 6.14
CA TYR A 82 -2.49 23.58 5.80
C TYR A 82 -2.47 23.42 4.29
N MET A 83 -1.31 23.12 3.72
CA MET A 83 -1.08 22.98 2.28
C MET A 83 -0.25 21.72 2.02
N THR A 84 -0.59 21.04 0.93
CA THR A 84 0.16 19.90 0.40
C THR A 84 -0.16 19.82 -1.10
N ARG A 85 0.73 19.23 -1.89
CA ARG A 85 0.56 19.07 -3.34
C ARG A 85 1.00 17.69 -3.76
N THR A 86 0.38 17.15 -4.80
CA THR A 86 0.85 15.92 -5.43
C THR A 86 2.27 16.10 -5.96
N GLN A 87 3.07 15.06 -5.82
CA GLN A 87 4.39 14.92 -6.40
C GLN A 87 4.42 13.62 -7.18
N GLU A 88 5.01 13.65 -8.37
CA GLU A 88 5.23 12.46 -9.18
C GLU A 88 6.38 11.65 -8.60
N THR A 89 6.25 10.32 -8.63
CA THR A 89 7.24 9.33 -8.19
C THR A 89 7.05 8.06 -9.01
N ASP A 90 8.14 7.35 -9.25
CA ASP A 90 8.12 6.13 -10.05
C ASP A 90 7.58 4.95 -9.22
N PHE A 91 6.98 3.96 -9.88
CA PHE A 91 6.77 2.66 -9.25
C PHE A 91 8.13 2.01 -8.99
N GLU A 92 8.23 1.22 -7.91
CA GLU A 92 9.43 0.40 -7.68
C GLU A 92 9.72 -0.52 -8.88
N PHE A 93 8.66 -1.04 -9.52
CA PHE A 93 8.79 -1.67 -10.83
C PHE A 93 8.66 -0.63 -11.95
N ILE A 94 9.81 -0.17 -12.42
CA ILE A 94 9.96 0.94 -13.37
C ILE A 94 9.15 0.80 -14.67
N ASP A 95 8.89 -0.43 -15.15
CA ASP A 95 8.11 -0.66 -16.38
C ASP A 95 6.61 -0.32 -16.22
N TRP A 96 6.15 -0.01 -14.99
CA TRP A 96 4.81 0.51 -14.73
C TRP A 96 4.71 2.03 -14.79
N GLY A 97 5.83 2.74 -14.98
CA GLY A 97 5.89 4.19 -15.07
C GLY A 97 5.82 4.87 -13.70
N SER A 98 5.02 5.92 -13.60
CA SER A 98 4.95 6.78 -12.41
C SER A 98 3.53 7.03 -11.92
N TYR A 99 3.42 7.44 -10.65
CA TYR A 99 2.20 7.85 -9.99
C TYR A 99 2.35 9.15 -9.22
N TYR A 100 1.23 9.79 -8.92
CA TYR A 100 1.17 10.94 -8.03
C TYR A 100 0.99 10.48 -6.58
N ALA A 101 1.98 10.77 -5.75
CA ALA A 101 1.91 10.66 -4.30
C ALA A 101 1.55 12.01 -3.67
N ILE A 102 0.94 11.99 -2.49
CA ILE A 102 0.69 13.19 -1.69
C ILE A 102 0.88 12.89 -0.21
N GLY A 103 1.61 13.76 0.49
CA GLY A 103 1.65 13.74 1.96
C GLY A 103 0.36 14.35 2.51
N PHE A 104 -0.36 13.61 3.35
CA PHE A 104 -1.56 14.13 4.00
C PHE A 104 -1.58 13.73 5.47
N LEU A 105 -1.56 14.72 6.36
CA LEU A 105 -1.53 14.54 7.80
C LEU A 105 -0.40 13.59 8.26
N GLY A 106 0.79 13.73 7.68
CA GLY A 106 1.98 12.97 8.06
C GLY A 106 2.16 11.61 7.38
N GLU A 107 1.29 11.22 6.45
CA GLU A 107 1.33 9.91 5.80
C GLU A 107 1.35 10.03 4.26
N LYS A 108 1.99 9.08 3.57
CA LYS A 108 2.02 8.96 2.09
C LYS A 108 0.70 8.39 1.58
N TYR A 109 0.08 9.04 0.60
CA TYR A 109 -1.11 8.55 -0.10
C TYR A 109 -0.90 8.52 -1.60
N PHE A 110 -1.50 7.53 -2.26
CA PHE A 110 -1.69 7.47 -3.70
C PHE A 110 -2.83 8.41 -4.11
N ALA A 111 -2.52 9.33 -5.03
CA ALA A 111 -3.43 10.35 -5.55
C ALA A 111 -3.86 10.09 -7.00
N GLY A 112 -3.12 9.28 -7.76
CA GLY A 112 -3.46 8.97 -9.15
C GLY A 112 -2.28 8.46 -9.97
N TYR A 113 -2.53 8.05 -11.21
CA TYR A 113 -1.50 7.63 -12.17
C TYR A 113 -1.01 8.85 -12.98
N ALA A 114 0.30 8.96 -13.20
CA ALA A 114 0.92 10.14 -13.82
C ALA A 114 1.05 10.04 -15.36
N ASP A 115 1.42 8.86 -15.90
CA ASP A 115 1.50 8.61 -17.35
C ASP A 115 0.48 7.57 -17.82
N VAL A 116 0.07 7.67 -19.09
CA VAL A 116 -1.14 7.05 -19.67
C VAL A 116 -0.84 6.17 -20.89
N ASP A 117 0.40 6.15 -21.36
CA ASP A 117 0.79 5.42 -22.56
C ASP A 117 1.36 4.02 -22.27
N ASP A 118 1.40 3.60 -20.99
CA ASP A 118 1.82 2.26 -20.60
C ASP A 118 0.64 1.28 -20.48
N ALA A 119 0.89 0.02 -20.86
CA ALA A 119 -0.13 -1.04 -20.83
C ALA A 119 -0.80 -1.18 -19.45
N PHE A 120 -0.05 -0.91 -18.38
CA PHE A 120 -0.53 -0.95 -16.99
C PHE A 120 -1.51 0.17 -16.62
N THR A 121 -1.26 1.41 -17.05
CA THR A 121 -2.10 2.56 -16.68
C THR A 121 -3.21 2.82 -17.71
N SER A 122 -3.06 2.29 -18.93
CA SER A 122 -4.05 2.41 -20.03
C SER A 122 -5.43 1.82 -19.71
N ILE A 123 -5.49 0.87 -18.77
CA ILE A 123 -6.75 0.27 -18.30
C ILE A 123 -7.54 1.16 -17.34
N ALA A 124 -6.92 2.20 -16.77
CA ALA A 124 -7.56 3.09 -15.79
C ALA A 124 -8.59 4.02 -16.47
N ARG A 125 -9.86 3.93 -16.06
CA ARG A 125 -10.92 4.82 -16.60
C ARG A 125 -11.03 6.17 -15.87
N SER A 126 -10.61 6.22 -14.61
CA SER A 126 -10.34 7.47 -13.88
C SER A 126 -8.92 7.45 -13.36
N ARG A 127 -8.23 8.59 -13.43
CA ARG A 127 -6.78 8.68 -13.22
C ARG A 127 -6.40 9.47 -11.99
N ASP A 128 -7.23 10.46 -11.65
CA ASP A 128 -7.03 11.37 -10.54
C ASP A 128 -8.05 11.05 -9.43
N LEU A 129 -7.57 10.45 -8.35
CA LEU A 129 -8.39 10.17 -7.18
C LEU A 129 -8.66 11.45 -6.38
N LEU A 130 -7.75 12.41 -6.42
CA LEU A 130 -7.87 13.67 -5.70
C LEU A 130 -9.04 14.52 -6.23
N VAL A 131 -9.23 14.60 -7.55
CA VAL A 131 -10.41 15.24 -8.19
C VAL A 131 -11.72 14.60 -7.73
N ASN A 132 -11.68 13.32 -7.37
CA ASN A 132 -12.82 12.59 -6.83
C ASN A 132 -12.93 12.66 -5.30
N GLY A 133 -12.09 13.46 -4.63
CA GLY A 133 -12.07 13.61 -3.18
C GLY A 133 -11.70 12.30 -2.47
N ARG A 134 -10.76 11.55 -3.03
CA ARG A 134 -10.27 10.27 -2.53
C ARG A 134 -8.76 10.30 -2.39
N LEU A 135 -8.28 9.78 -1.27
CA LEU A 135 -6.89 9.44 -1.02
C LEU A 135 -6.84 7.99 -0.54
N THR A 136 -5.82 7.26 -0.98
CA THR A 136 -5.71 5.82 -0.75
C THR A 136 -4.30 5.49 -0.28
N ARG A 137 -4.14 4.53 0.63
CA ARG A 137 -2.82 4.20 1.20
C ARG A 137 -2.13 3.21 0.29
N ILE A 138 -0.87 3.46 -0.03
CA ILE A 138 0.00 2.48 -0.67
C ILE A 138 0.32 1.41 0.36
N LEU A 139 0.07 0.15 0.04
CA LEU A 139 0.28 -0.98 0.95
C LEU A 139 1.50 -1.81 0.57
N ILE A 140 1.71 -1.96 -0.73
CA ILE A 140 2.85 -2.64 -1.32
C ILE A 140 3.24 -1.84 -2.55
N ASP A 141 4.45 -1.31 -2.55
CA ASP A 141 5.19 -0.81 -3.71
C ASP A 141 6.55 -1.48 -3.56
N ASP A 142 6.71 -2.66 -4.14
CA ASP A 142 7.98 -3.36 -4.09
C ASP A 142 8.36 -3.91 -5.45
N ALA A 143 9.66 -3.81 -5.70
CA ALA A 143 10.36 -4.58 -6.69
C ALA A 143 11.25 -5.61 -5.97
N GLU A 144 10.66 -6.56 -5.24
CA GLU A 144 11.38 -7.74 -4.74
C GLU A 144 10.96 -9.06 -5.41
N GLU A 145 11.90 -9.74 -6.09
CA GLU A 145 11.62 -11.04 -6.71
C GLU A 145 11.25 -12.13 -5.68
N ARG A 146 10.09 -12.78 -5.87
CA ARG A 146 9.56 -13.83 -4.99
C ARG A 146 9.18 -15.08 -5.78
N ILE A 147 9.45 -16.25 -5.22
CA ILE A 147 8.99 -17.52 -5.79
C ILE A 147 7.53 -17.72 -5.39
N LEU A 148 6.64 -17.77 -6.37
CA LEU A 148 5.24 -18.11 -6.14
C LEU A 148 5.07 -19.62 -6.35
N LYS A 149 4.61 -20.30 -5.31
CA LYS A 149 4.33 -21.73 -5.42
C LYS A 149 2.98 -21.93 -6.09
N PHE A 150 2.91 -22.81 -7.09
CA PHE A 150 1.64 -23.16 -7.69
C PHE A 150 0.70 -23.78 -6.64
N ASP A 151 -0.59 -23.52 -6.82
CA ASP A 151 -1.70 -23.99 -5.97
C ASP A 151 -1.70 -23.46 -4.52
N GLU A 152 -0.63 -22.81 -4.07
CA GLU A 152 -0.54 -22.15 -2.77
C GLU A 152 -0.87 -20.66 -2.91
N PRO A 153 -1.80 -20.11 -2.09
CA PRO A 153 -2.02 -18.68 -2.04
C PRO A 153 -0.83 -17.98 -1.39
N MET A 154 -0.43 -16.87 -1.97
CA MET A 154 0.59 -15.98 -1.42
C MET A 154 -0.09 -14.68 -1.02
N ASP A 155 0.02 -14.36 0.26
CA ASP A 155 -0.65 -13.21 0.85
C ASP A 155 -0.15 -11.88 0.25
N LEU A 156 -1.12 -10.99 0.11
CA LEU A 156 -0.92 -9.55 -0.03
C LEU A 156 -1.40 -8.93 1.29
N GLU A 157 -1.57 -7.61 1.30
CA GLU A 157 -2.20 -6.91 2.42
C GLU A 157 -3.74 -6.96 2.35
N ASP A 158 -4.43 -6.45 3.37
CA ASP A 158 -5.91 -6.30 3.41
C ASP A 158 -6.72 -7.56 3.07
N GLY A 159 -6.20 -8.72 3.47
CA GLY A 159 -6.87 -10.02 3.28
C GLY A 159 -6.93 -10.48 1.83
N TYR A 160 -6.21 -9.83 0.91
CA TYR A 160 -6.06 -10.35 -0.44
C TYR A 160 -4.90 -11.34 -0.52
N SER A 161 -5.01 -12.30 -1.43
CA SER A 161 -3.93 -13.24 -1.75
C SER A 161 -3.98 -13.58 -3.23
N LEU A 162 -2.82 -13.82 -3.85
CA LEU A 162 -2.72 -14.32 -5.22
C LEU A 162 -2.39 -15.81 -5.20
N ARG A 163 -3.11 -16.58 -6.01
CA ARG A 163 -2.80 -17.98 -6.30
C ARG A 163 -2.56 -18.12 -7.80
N ALA A 164 -1.50 -18.80 -8.18
CA ALA A 164 -1.33 -19.21 -9.58
C ALA A 164 -1.47 -20.72 -9.69
N THR A 165 -1.97 -21.18 -10.83
CA THR A 165 -1.95 -22.58 -11.26
C THR A 165 -1.38 -22.65 -12.67
N VAL A 166 -0.96 -23.85 -13.09
CA VAL A 166 -0.56 -24.07 -14.49
C VAL A 166 -1.78 -23.90 -15.38
N GLY A 167 -1.63 -23.18 -16.50
CA GLY A 167 -2.70 -23.06 -17.50
C GLY A 167 -2.99 -24.40 -18.16
N ASP A 168 -4.22 -24.60 -18.65
CA ASP A 168 -4.65 -25.86 -19.27
C ASP A 168 -3.80 -26.26 -20.49
N ASP A 169 -3.16 -25.30 -21.14
CA ASP A 169 -2.27 -25.49 -22.30
C ASP A 169 -0.81 -25.77 -21.94
N GLY A 170 -0.46 -25.68 -20.65
CA GLY A 170 0.91 -25.81 -20.14
C GLY A 170 1.88 -24.71 -20.58
N GLN A 171 1.39 -23.65 -21.22
CA GLN A 171 2.20 -22.54 -21.75
C GLN A 171 2.00 -21.25 -20.94
N GLY A 172 0.79 -21.04 -20.41
CA GLY A 172 0.47 -19.92 -19.53
C GLY A 172 0.30 -20.32 -18.07
N ILE A 173 -0.08 -19.33 -17.27
CA ILE A 173 -0.54 -19.51 -15.90
C ILE A 173 -1.96 -18.97 -15.76
N LEU A 174 -2.75 -19.61 -14.90
CA LEU A 174 -4.02 -19.06 -14.43
C LEU A 174 -3.77 -18.39 -13.10
N VAL A 175 -4.04 -17.09 -13.01
CA VAL A 175 -3.92 -16.31 -11.78
C VAL A 175 -5.31 -16.06 -11.21
N GLU A 176 -5.47 -16.40 -9.94
CA GLU A 176 -6.67 -16.16 -9.15
C GLU A 176 -6.35 -15.18 -8.03
N LEU A 177 -7.14 -14.11 -7.95
CA LEU A 177 -7.15 -13.22 -6.80
C LEU A 177 -8.22 -13.68 -5.82
N LEU A 178 -7.81 -13.86 -4.57
CA LEU A 178 -8.72 -14.16 -3.47
C LEU A 178 -8.77 -12.97 -2.52
N GLN A 179 -9.95 -12.70 -1.97
CA GLN A 179 -10.16 -11.80 -0.85
C GLN A 179 -10.82 -12.56 0.29
N ASN A 180 -10.16 -12.63 1.44
CA ASN A 180 -10.59 -13.42 2.60
C ASN A 180 -10.92 -14.88 2.24
N GLY A 181 -10.11 -15.47 1.34
CA GLY A 181 -10.27 -16.84 0.86
C GLY A 181 -11.32 -17.05 -0.24
N ALA A 182 -12.12 -16.04 -0.59
CA ALA A 182 -13.08 -16.12 -1.70
C ALA A 182 -12.46 -15.60 -3.00
N ASN A 183 -12.64 -16.33 -4.11
CA ASN A 183 -12.18 -15.87 -5.42
C ASN A 183 -12.98 -14.63 -5.85
N VAL A 184 -12.28 -13.53 -6.14
CA VAL A 184 -12.87 -12.27 -6.58
C VAL A 184 -12.51 -11.91 -8.02
N ASP A 185 -11.46 -12.51 -8.56
CA ASP A 185 -11.04 -12.35 -9.96
C ASP A 185 -10.19 -13.53 -10.45
N ARG A 186 -10.16 -13.73 -11.77
CA ARG A 186 -9.35 -14.78 -12.43
C ARG A 186 -8.94 -14.36 -13.85
N VAL A 187 -7.68 -14.55 -14.19
CA VAL A 187 -7.14 -14.22 -15.52
C VAL A 187 -6.12 -15.27 -15.95
N SER A 188 -6.21 -15.74 -17.18
CA SER A 188 -5.15 -16.52 -17.83
C SER A 188 -4.16 -15.57 -18.49
N LEU A 189 -2.87 -15.73 -18.19
CA LEU A 189 -1.81 -14.84 -18.69
C LEU A 189 -0.54 -15.62 -19.00
N MET A 190 0.29 -15.06 -19.88
CA MET A 190 1.61 -15.63 -20.14
C MET A 190 2.54 -15.27 -18.99
N ALA A 191 3.54 -16.12 -18.73
CA ALA A 191 4.45 -15.92 -17.60
C ALA A 191 5.31 -14.64 -17.70
N SER A 192 5.23 -13.83 -18.76
CA SER A 192 5.89 -12.52 -18.90
C SER A 192 4.95 -11.32 -18.73
N ASP A 193 3.69 -11.57 -18.41
CA ASP A 193 2.65 -10.53 -18.38
C ASP A 193 2.41 -10.01 -16.97
N THR A 194 1.73 -8.86 -16.90
CA THR A 194 1.26 -8.27 -15.65
C THR A 194 -0.20 -8.65 -15.42
N TYR A 195 -0.48 -9.31 -14.31
CA TYR A 195 -1.84 -9.42 -13.78
C TYR A 195 -2.27 -8.07 -13.22
N VAL A 196 -3.49 -7.63 -13.55
CA VAL A 196 -4.06 -6.40 -13.00
C VAL A 196 -5.51 -6.60 -12.57
N TYR A 197 -5.80 -6.20 -11.34
CA TYR A 197 -7.15 -6.11 -10.81
C TYR A 197 -7.54 -4.64 -10.65
N ALA A 198 -8.67 -4.27 -11.22
CA ALA A 198 -9.23 -2.93 -11.14
C ALA A 198 -10.56 -2.93 -10.36
N ALA A 199 -10.79 -1.88 -9.58
CA ALA A 199 -12.01 -1.70 -8.81
C ALA A 199 -12.59 -0.29 -8.96
N ASP A 200 -13.88 -0.16 -8.63
CA ASP A 200 -14.59 1.11 -8.64
C ASP A 200 -14.58 1.75 -7.25
N MET A 201 -14.31 3.05 -7.20
CA MET A 201 -14.23 3.87 -5.99
C MET A 201 -15.11 5.11 -6.12
N GLY A 202 -16.41 4.92 -5.91
CA GLY A 202 -17.40 5.97 -6.09
C GLY A 202 -17.44 6.42 -7.55
N LYS A 203 -16.95 7.63 -7.85
CA LYS A 203 -16.90 8.18 -9.21
C LYS A 203 -15.64 7.80 -9.99
N ALA A 204 -14.61 7.33 -9.29
CA ALA A 204 -13.40 6.81 -9.92
C ALA A 204 -13.64 5.34 -10.29
N VAL A 205 -13.95 5.07 -11.55
CA VAL A 205 -14.30 3.73 -12.05
C VAL A 205 -13.07 3.07 -12.68
N GLY A 206 -12.94 1.74 -12.53
CA GLY A 206 -11.91 0.92 -13.15
C GLY A 206 -10.51 1.37 -12.78
N ILE A 207 -10.25 1.60 -11.50
CA ILE A 207 -8.93 2.00 -11.01
C ILE A 207 -8.12 0.75 -10.74
N PRO A 208 -6.96 0.54 -11.39
CA PRO A 208 -6.05 -0.53 -11.03
C PRO A 208 -5.68 -0.41 -9.55
N ILE A 209 -5.88 -1.48 -8.77
CA ILE A 209 -5.64 -1.49 -7.32
C ILE A 209 -4.65 -2.57 -6.88
N ILE A 210 -4.46 -3.59 -7.72
CA ILE A 210 -3.49 -4.65 -7.53
C ILE A 210 -2.84 -4.93 -8.88
N ALA A 211 -1.50 -4.96 -8.90
CA ALA A 211 -0.71 -5.34 -10.05
C ALA A 211 0.37 -6.33 -9.63
N ALA A 212 0.60 -7.35 -10.45
CA ALA A 212 1.57 -8.40 -10.19
C ALA A 212 2.22 -8.82 -11.50
N HIS A 213 3.52 -8.56 -11.63
CA HIS A 213 4.28 -8.92 -12.82
C HIS A 213 4.92 -10.30 -12.66
N PHE A 214 4.71 -11.17 -13.65
CA PHE A 214 5.28 -12.50 -13.68
C PHE A 214 6.47 -12.52 -14.64
N ARG A 215 7.53 -13.26 -14.28
CA ARG A 215 8.69 -13.46 -15.16
C ARG A 215 8.65 -14.81 -15.86
N SER A 216 9.03 -14.79 -17.13
CA SER A 216 9.05 -15.93 -18.04
C SER A 216 9.96 -17.12 -17.64
N ARG A 217 10.78 -17.01 -16.60
CA ARG A 217 11.82 -18.01 -16.31
C ARG A 217 11.33 -19.14 -15.41
N TYR A 218 10.94 -20.25 -16.03
CA TYR A 218 10.88 -21.56 -15.39
C TYR A 218 12.31 -22.10 -15.20
N PHE A 219 12.74 -22.38 -13.97
CA PHE A 219 14.03 -23.04 -13.72
C PHE A 219 13.90 -24.56 -13.85
N TRP A 220 14.68 -25.16 -14.74
CA TRP A 220 14.92 -26.60 -14.78
C TRP A 220 16.20 -26.88 -13.97
N ILE A 221 16.10 -27.51 -12.80
CA ILE A 221 17.28 -28.16 -12.20
C ILE A 221 17.34 -29.58 -12.76
N THR A 222 18.33 -29.86 -13.61
CA THR A 222 18.68 -31.23 -13.95
C THR A 222 19.70 -31.74 -12.93
N ALA A 223 19.33 -32.73 -12.12
CA ALA A 223 20.31 -33.59 -11.45
C ALA A 223 20.21 -35.01 -12.04
N PRO A 224 21.33 -35.67 -12.38
CA PRO A 224 21.27 -36.97 -13.01
C PRO A 224 20.96 -38.06 -11.97
N SER A 225 19.91 -38.80 -12.30
CA SER A 225 19.61 -40.19 -11.92
C SER A 225 18.91 -40.47 -10.57
N ALA A 226 17.76 -41.13 -10.77
CA ALA A 226 17.11 -42.12 -9.93
C ALA A 226 16.21 -41.65 -8.76
N ARG A 227 14.91 -41.79 -9.05
CA ARG A 227 13.78 -42.13 -8.16
C ARG A 227 12.95 -40.94 -7.67
N SER A 228 11.80 -40.77 -8.35
CA SER A 228 10.62 -39.96 -8.01
C SER A 228 10.92 -38.65 -7.27
N THR A 229 11.27 -37.62 -8.04
CA THR A 229 11.22 -36.24 -7.59
C THR A 229 10.18 -35.53 -8.43
N GLU A 230 9.09 -35.07 -7.80
CA GLU A 230 8.12 -34.19 -8.43
C GLU A 230 8.84 -32.97 -9.02
N SER A 231 8.65 -32.75 -10.32
CA SER A 231 9.15 -31.58 -11.02
C SER A 231 8.20 -30.42 -10.74
N SER A 232 8.41 -29.72 -9.63
CA SER A 232 7.68 -28.49 -9.35
C SER A 232 8.39 -27.31 -10.02
N SER A 233 7.96 -26.96 -11.23
CA SER A 233 8.25 -25.65 -11.82
C SER A 233 7.45 -24.61 -11.06
N TYR A 234 8.07 -23.53 -10.57
CA TYR A 234 7.37 -22.46 -9.87
C TYR A 234 7.45 -21.15 -10.65
N PRO A 235 6.35 -20.41 -10.84
CA PRO A 235 6.40 -19.07 -11.40
C PRO A 235 7.16 -18.16 -10.42
N VAL A 236 8.08 -17.36 -10.94
CA VAL A 236 8.69 -16.28 -10.15
C VAL A 236 7.79 -15.07 -10.32
N LEU A 237 7.09 -14.72 -9.25
CA LEU A 237 6.40 -13.44 -9.14
C LEU A 237 7.47 -12.41 -8.83
N GLN A 238 7.77 -11.54 -9.78
CA GLN A 238 8.86 -10.61 -9.55
C GLN A 238 8.43 -9.47 -8.64
N TRP A 239 7.22 -8.92 -8.77
CA TRP A 239 6.92 -7.64 -8.11
C TRP A 239 5.45 -7.57 -7.71
N LYS A 240 5.14 -6.76 -6.69
CA LYS A 240 3.77 -6.50 -6.24
C LYS A 240 3.53 -5.01 -6.08
N TRP A 241 2.46 -4.52 -6.70
CA TRP A 241 1.84 -3.27 -6.33
C TRP A 241 0.45 -3.54 -5.76
N LYS A 242 0.18 -2.97 -4.60
CA LYS A 242 -1.12 -3.07 -3.93
C LYS A 242 -1.32 -1.82 -3.10
N TRP A 243 -2.53 -1.29 -3.16
CA TRP A 243 -2.93 -0.21 -2.27
C TRP A 243 -4.34 -0.47 -1.74
N THR A 244 -4.73 0.30 -0.72
CA THR A 244 -6.03 0.17 -0.08
C THR A 244 -6.83 1.46 -0.04
N LEU A 245 -8.13 1.24 -0.12
CA LEU A 245 -9.14 2.14 0.39
C LEU A 245 -9.19 2.04 1.93
N ASN A 246 -8.33 2.77 2.62
CA ASN A 246 -8.59 3.08 4.02
C ASN A 246 -9.09 4.52 4.14
N THR A 247 -10.31 4.75 3.64
CA THR A 247 -11.05 5.99 3.92
C THR A 247 -11.93 5.78 5.15
N THR A 248 -11.31 5.75 6.34
CA THR A 248 -11.90 6.31 7.57
C THR A 248 -10.92 6.21 8.73
N ARG A 249 -10.43 7.37 9.17
CA ARG A 249 -10.55 7.73 10.58
C ARG A 249 -11.39 8.99 10.67
#